data_AF-A0A2T6KNH1-F1
#
_entry.id   AF-A0A2T6KNH1-F1
#
_cell.length_a   1.000
_cell.length_b   1.000
_cell.length_c   1.000
_cell.angle_alpha   90.00
_cell.angle_beta   90.00
_cell.angle_gamma   90.00
#
_symmetry.space_group_name_H-M   'P 1'
#
loop_
_entity.id
_entity.type
_entity.pdbx_description
1 polymer ?
#
loop_
_entity_poly.entity_id
_entity_poly.type
_entity_poly.pdbx_seq_one_letter_code
_entity_poly.pdbx_strand_id
1 'polypeptide(L)'
;MIKPWNIGILTITVEQVEIAKKNGLKLHNLQTRLDNGWTIERAITQPVLKKRRIKYTEQDEIEAQLNGIGIMTFSSRVNNFGWSVGDAKTAPLQYISNQRIDTKTDWIKRIEGLKQELTSAETWVKDNRNQFPKSLIHSIGDVLIKNKRAIHRLELYVKDGQQ
;
A
#
# COMPACT_ATOMS: atom_id res chain seq x y z
N MET A 1 4.39 -44.26 2.66
CA MET A 1 5.51 -43.56 2.00
C MET A 1 5.47 -42.09 2.41
N ILE A 2 6.44 -41.65 3.20
CA ILE A 2 6.60 -40.23 3.59
C ILE A 2 7.26 -39.52 2.40
N LYS A 3 6.65 -38.44 1.89
CA LYS A 3 7.22 -37.71 0.74
C LYS A 3 8.58 -37.10 1.15
N PRO A 4 9.64 -37.23 0.33
CA PRO A 4 11.01 -36.90 0.71
C PRO A 4 11.27 -35.43 1.05
N TRP A 5 10.32 -34.54 0.75
CA TRP A 5 10.42 -33.10 0.98
C TRP A 5 9.77 -32.63 2.29
N ASN A 6 9.15 -33.53 3.06
CA ASN A 6 8.43 -33.17 4.29
C ASN A 6 9.33 -33.33 5.52
N ILE A 7 10.42 -32.57 5.56
CA ILE A 7 11.43 -32.59 6.65
C ILE A 7 11.04 -31.60 7.76
N GLY A 8 9.77 -31.61 8.19
CA GLY A 8 9.29 -30.71 9.25
C GLY A 8 9.96 -30.96 10.61
N ILE A 9 9.58 -30.21 11.65
CA ILE A 9 10.08 -30.35 13.04
C ILE A 9 10.11 -31.79 13.58
N LEU A 10 9.33 -32.72 13.02
CA LEU A 10 9.33 -34.13 13.41
C LEU A 10 10.68 -34.85 13.25
N THR A 11 11.64 -34.28 12.51
CA THR A 11 12.97 -34.88 12.29
C THR A 11 14.10 -34.22 13.10
N ILE A 12 13.81 -33.22 13.93
CA ILE A 12 14.84 -32.48 14.69
C ILE A 12 14.89 -32.94 16.15
N THR A 13 16.10 -33.07 16.72
CA THR A 13 16.26 -33.45 18.12
C THR A 13 16.06 -32.27 19.06
N VAL A 14 15.78 -32.56 20.35
CA VAL A 14 15.67 -31.52 21.39
C VAL A 14 16.96 -30.71 21.49
N GLU A 15 18.12 -31.36 21.42
CA GLU A 15 19.44 -30.72 21.43
C GLU A 15 19.62 -29.73 20.27
N GLN A 16 19.19 -30.10 19.06
CA GLN A 16 19.27 -29.22 17.89
C GLN A 16 18.35 -28.00 18.02
N VAL A 17 17.19 -28.15 18.66
CA VAL A 17 16.31 -27.02 19.00
C VAL A 17 16.95 -26.09 20.04
N GLU A 18 17.65 -26.64 21.03
CA GLU A 18 18.38 -25.86 22.02
C GLU A 18 19.54 -25.08 21.40
N ILE A 19 20.32 -25.71 20.51
CA ILE A 19 21.39 -25.05 19.75
C ILE A 19 20.81 -23.90 18.91
N ALA A 20 19.69 -24.14 18.21
CA ALA A 20 19.03 -23.10 17.43
C ALA A 20 18.58 -21.91 18.30
N LYS A 21 17.97 -22.18 19.47
CA LYS A 21 17.59 -21.14 20.44
C LYS A 21 18.81 -20.36 20.94
N LYS A 22 19.91 -21.05 21.25
CA LYS A 22 21.19 -20.42 21.66
C LYS A 22 21.76 -19.51 20.57
N ASN A 23 21.56 -19.87 19.30
CA ASN A 23 21.90 -19.05 18.14
C ASN A 23 20.87 -17.93 17.84
N GLY A 24 19.89 -17.72 18.72
CA GLY A 24 18.88 -16.66 18.59
C GLY A 24 17.77 -16.98 17.57
N LEU A 25 17.62 -18.24 17.16
CA LEU A 25 16.56 -18.65 16.24
C LEU A 25 15.25 -18.91 16.99
N LYS A 26 14.18 -18.29 16.50
CA LYS A 26 12.81 -18.65 16.88
C LYS A 26 12.43 -19.96 16.20
N LEU A 27 11.62 -20.77 16.89
CA LEU A 27 11.12 -22.06 16.38
C LEU A 27 10.47 -21.92 14.99
N HIS A 28 9.66 -20.88 14.80
CA HIS A 28 9.03 -20.58 13.50
C HIS A 28 10.06 -20.38 12.38
N ASN A 29 11.19 -19.72 12.64
CA ASN A 29 12.21 -19.49 11.61
C ASN A 29 12.91 -20.80 11.23
N LEU A 30 13.13 -21.67 12.23
CA LEU A 30 13.70 -22.99 12.03
C LEU A 30 12.77 -23.87 11.20
N GLN A 31 11.48 -23.92 11.54
CA GLN A 31 10.46 -24.64 10.80
C GLN A 31 10.40 -24.18 9.33
N THR A 32 10.27 -22.87 9.10
CA THR A 32 10.24 -22.31 7.73
C THR A 32 11.49 -22.66 6.92
N ARG A 33 12.67 -22.72 7.55
CA ARG A 33 13.90 -23.13 6.85
C ARG A 33 13.86 -24.59 6.41
N LEU A 34 13.40 -25.47 7.30
CA LEU A 34 13.26 -26.89 7.01
C LEU A 34 12.20 -27.16 5.94
N ASP A 35 11.05 -26.46 5.99
CA ASP A 35 10.01 -26.52 4.97
C ASP A 35 10.51 -26.05 3.59
N ASN A 36 11.46 -25.11 3.59
CA ASN A 36 12.17 -24.67 2.39
C ASN A 36 13.32 -25.61 1.97
N GLY A 37 13.43 -26.80 2.56
CA GLY A 37 14.40 -27.84 2.20
C GLY A 37 15.83 -27.58 2.69
N TRP A 38 16.03 -26.73 3.70
CA TRP A 38 17.36 -26.54 4.27
C TRP A 38 17.79 -27.78 5.05
N THR A 39 19.09 -28.11 4.99
CA THR A 39 19.68 -29.12 5.89
C THR A 39 19.62 -28.64 7.33
N ILE A 40 19.52 -29.57 8.29
CA ILE A 40 19.41 -29.24 9.71
C ILE A 40 20.58 -28.34 10.17
N GLU A 41 21.81 -28.71 9.81
CA GLU A 41 23.00 -27.92 10.13
C GLU A 41 22.90 -26.48 9.62
N ARG A 42 22.53 -26.30 8.35
CA ARG A 42 22.33 -24.96 7.77
C ARG A 42 21.18 -24.21 8.46
N ALA A 43 20.11 -24.92 8.81
CA ALA A 43 18.93 -24.34 9.42
C ALA A 43 19.17 -23.82 10.84
N ILE A 44 20.08 -24.45 11.61
CA ILE A 44 20.41 -24.04 12.99
C ILE A 44 21.59 -23.07 13.10
N THR A 45 22.50 -23.05 12.12
CA THR A 45 23.73 -22.22 12.19
C THR A 45 23.59 -20.85 11.56
N GLN A 46 22.77 -20.72 10.51
CA GLN A 46 22.71 -19.46 9.77
C GLN A 46 21.90 -18.38 10.49
N PRO A 47 22.35 -17.12 10.53
CA PRO A 47 21.61 -16.04 11.18
C PRO A 47 20.32 -15.71 10.43
N VAL A 48 19.31 -15.20 11.14
CA VAL A 48 18.08 -14.68 10.51
C VAL A 48 18.43 -13.37 9.81
N LEU A 49 18.21 -13.31 8.50
CA LEU A 49 18.37 -12.08 7.74
C LEU A 49 17.35 -11.04 8.24
N LYS A 50 17.84 -9.94 8.79
CA LYS A 50 16.99 -8.79 9.11
C LYS A 50 16.58 -8.13 7.81
N LYS A 51 15.27 -7.96 7.58
CA LYS A 51 14.78 -7.16 6.45
C LYS A 51 15.30 -5.73 6.62
N ARG A 52 15.99 -5.20 5.62
CA ARG A 52 16.30 -3.76 5.56
C ARG A 52 14.98 -3.04 5.29
N ARG A 53 14.43 -2.38 6.30
CA ARG A 53 13.33 -1.43 6.09
C ARG A 53 13.97 -0.08 5.85
N ILE A 54 14.08 0.31 4.59
CA ILE A 54 14.49 1.67 4.26
C ILE A 54 13.36 2.59 4.70
N LYS A 55 13.70 3.64 5.45
CA LYS A 55 12.72 4.63 5.88
C LYS A 55 12.44 5.58 4.72
N TYR A 56 11.16 5.78 4.44
CA TYR A 56 10.63 6.81 3.54
C TYR A 56 9.44 7.47 4.24
N THR A 57 9.06 8.65 3.77
CA THR A 57 8.01 9.48 4.35
C THR A 57 6.66 9.22 3.70
N GLU A 58 5.57 9.70 4.31
CA GLU A 58 4.24 9.72 3.70
C GLU A 58 4.24 10.54 2.39
N GLN A 59 5.06 11.60 2.33
CA GLN A 59 5.24 12.40 1.12
C GLN A 59 5.78 11.58 -0.05
N ASP A 60 6.73 10.68 0.20
CA ASP A 60 7.29 9.80 -0.83
C ASP A 60 6.24 8.82 -1.38
N GLU A 61 5.33 8.34 -0.52
CA GLU A 61 4.21 7.49 -0.95
C GLU A 61 3.23 8.27 -1.83
N ILE A 62 2.90 9.51 -1.45
CA ILE A 62 2.04 10.39 -2.25
C ILE A 62 2.68 10.67 -3.62
N GLU A 63 3.96 11.02 -3.66
CA GLU A 63 4.68 11.26 -4.90
C GLU A 63 4.72 10.03 -5.82
N ALA A 64 4.93 8.84 -5.25
CA ALA A 64 4.87 7.60 -6.02
C ALA A 64 3.48 7.38 -6.63
N GLN A 65 2.40 7.59 -5.87
CA GLN A 65 1.03 7.46 -6.36
C GLN A 65 0.71 8.46 -7.47
N LEU A 66 1.20 9.70 -7.37
CA LEU A 66 1.07 10.72 -8.42
C LEU A 66 1.77 10.29 -9.72
N ASN A 67 2.87 9.55 -9.61
CA ASN A 67 3.57 8.94 -10.74
C ASN A 67 2.94 7.60 -11.20
N GLY A 68 1.74 7.28 -10.72
CA GLY A 68 1.01 6.06 -11.10
C GLY A 68 1.57 4.78 -10.47
N ILE A 69 2.40 4.89 -9.43
CA ILE A 69 2.99 3.75 -8.74
C ILE A 69 2.25 3.54 -7.42
N GLY A 70 1.50 2.44 -7.34
CA GLY A 70 0.78 2.08 -6.12
C GLY A 70 1.70 1.89 -4.91
N ILE A 71 1.21 2.24 -3.72
CA ILE A 71 1.96 2.18 -2.44
C ILE A 71 2.65 0.83 -2.24
N MET A 72 1.94 -0.28 -2.51
CA MET A 72 2.51 -1.63 -2.39
C MET A 72 3.69 -1.85 -3.34
N THR A 73 3.60 -1.34 -4.56
CA THR A 73 4.67 -1.45 -5.56
C THR A 73 5.86 -0.58 -5.17
N PHE A 74 5.61 0.67 -4.77
CA PHE A 74 6.63 1.58 -4.24
C PHE A 74 7.37 0.95 -3.05
N SER A 75 6.62 0.48 -2.04
CA SER A 75 7.19 -0.16 -0.85
C SER A 75 7.99 -1.41 -1.19
N SER A 76 7.52 -2.22 -2.14
CA SER A 76 8.25 -3.42 -2.60
C SER A 76 9.54 -3.06 -3.32
N ARG A 77 9.53 -2.04 -4.20
CA ARG A 77 10.75 -1.55 -4.88
C ARG A 77 11.82 -1.15 -3.87
N VAL A 78 11.43 -0.40 -2.85
CA VAL A 78 12.35 0.05 -1.80
C VAL A 78 12.80 -1.10 -0.89
N ASN A 79 11.87 -1.84 -0.30
CA ASN A 79 12.18 -2.80 0.77
C ASN A 79 12.62 -4.18 0.29
N ASN A 80 12.10 -4.63 -0.86
CA ASN A 80 12.37 -5.98 -1.37
C ASN A 80 13.40 -5.95 -2.50
N PHE A 81 13.36 -4.94 -3.37
CA PHE A 81 14.25 -4.83 -4.54
C PHE A 81 15.44 -3.88 -4.31
N GLY A 82 15.49 -3.19 -3.17
CA GLY A 82 16.62 -2.35 -2.79
C GLY A 82 16.79 -1.09 -3.63
N TRP A 83 15.73 -0.64 -4.29
CA TRP A 83 15.76 0.60 -5.06
C TRP A 83 15.92 1.82 -4.17
N SER A 84 16.50 2.89 -4.72
CA SER A 84 16.45 4.19 -4.07
C SER A 84 15.00 4.68 -3.99
N VAL A 85 14.69 5.52 -3.00
CA VAL A 85 13.34 6.11 -2.86
C VAL A 85 12.97 6.91 -4.11
N GLY A 86 13.94 7.62 -4.70
CA GLY A 86 13.77 8.40 -5.93
C GLY A 86 13.42 7.55 -7.15
N ASP A 87 14.11 6.44 -7.36
CA ASP A 87 13.80 5.53 -8.48
C ASP A 87 12.48 4.80 -8.23
N ALA A 88 12.22 4.42 -6.98
CA ALA A 88 11.02 3.68 -6.62
C ALA A 88 9.74 4.48 -6.89
N LYS A 89 9.78 5.80 -6.70
CA LYS A 89 8.67 6.72 -6.94
C LYS A 89 8.53 7.18 -8.38
N THR A 90 9.51 6.94 -9.28
CA THR A 90 9.48 7.49 -10.65
C THR A 90 9.56 6.45 -11.75
N ALA A 91 10.19 5.30 -11.53
CA ALA A 91 10.43 4.39 -12.65
C ALA A 91 9.11 3.74 -13.13
N PRO A 92 8.95 3.54 -14.44
CA PRO A 92 7.74 2.97 -15.02
C PRO A 92 7.50 1.53 -14.54
N LEU A 93 6.24 1.11 -14.49
CA LEU A 93 5.88 -0.28 -14.23
C LEU A 93 6.30 -1.15 -15.42
N GLN A 94 6.89 -2.31 -15.15
CA GLN A 94 7.39 -3.22 -16.19
C GLN A 94 6.25 -3.87 -17.01
N TYR A 95 5.02 -3.82 -16.51
CA TYR A 95 3.80 -4.31 -17.18
C TYR A 95 2.84 -3.16 -17.45
N ILE A 96 3.10 -2.37 -18.50
CA ILE A 96 2.04 -1.57 -19.12
C ILE A 96 1.49 -2.41 -20.26
N SER A 97 0.53 -3.28 -19.95
CA SER A 97 -0.29 -3.87 -21.00
C SER A 97 -1.79 -3.76 -20.79
N ASN A 98 -2.33 -3.10 -19.74
CA ASN A 98 -3.78 -2.73 -19.71
C ASN A 98 -4.31 -1.90 -18.52
N GLN A 99 -3.53 -1.06 -17.82
CA GLN A 99 -4.14 -0.14 -16.84
C GLN A 99 -3.79 1.32 -17.17
N ARG A 100 -4.84 2.14 -17.33
CA ARG A 100 -4.77 3.58 -17.63
C ARG A 100 -3.76 4.24 -16.71
N ILE A 101 -2.74 4.86 -17.31
CA ILE A 101 -1.88 5.81 -16.62
C ILE A 101 -2.74 7.06 -16.46
N ASP A 102 -3.30 7.28 -15.28
CA ASP A 102 -4.02 8.52 -14.97
C ASP A 102 -3.01 9.66 -14.97
N THR A 103 -2.90 10.36 -16.10
CA THR A 103 -2.02 11.51 -16.26
C THR A 103 -2.53 12.67 -15.39
N LYS A 104 -1.70 13.70 -15.18
CA LYS A 104 -2.13 14.97 -14.55
C LYS A 104 -3.42 15.51 -15.20
N THR A 105 -3.57 15.34 -16.51
CA THR A 105 -4.74 15.74 -17.28
C THR A 105 -5.99 14.93 -16.91
N ASP A 106 -5.84 13.65 -16.55
CA ASP A 106 -6.96 12.80 -16.13
C ASP A 106 -7.44 13.15 -14.72
N TRP A 107 -6.52 13.52 -13.82
CA TRP A 107 -6.87 14.07 -12.50
C TRP A 107 -7.63 15.39 -12.59
N ILE A 108 -7.21 16.30 -13.48
CA ILE A 108 -7.91 17.55 -13.73
C ILE A 108 -9.34 17.27 -14.23
N LYS A 109 -9.50 16.40 -15.24
CA LYS A 109 -10.82 15.99 -15.75
C LYS A 109 -11.69 15.36 -14.67
N ARG A 110 -11.10 14.53 -13.80
CA ARG A 110 -11.81 13.91 -12.68
C ARG A 110 -12.31 14.93 -11.68
N ILE A 111 -11.47 15.90 -11.31
CA ILE A 111 -11.84 17.00 -10.39
C ILE A 111 -12.94 17.87 -11.00
N GLU A 112 -12.87 18.17 -12.30
CA GLU A 112 -13.92 18.89 -13.01
C GLU A 112 -15.26 18.13 -13.00
N GLY A 113 -15.24 16.81 -13.24
CA GLY A 113 -16.44 15.97 -13.14
C GLY A 113 -17.05 15.98 -11.74
N LEU A 114 -16.24 15.85 -10.69
CA LEU A 114 -16.70 15.92 -9.29
C LEU A 114 -17.32 17.28 -8.94
N LYS A 115 -16.79 18.38 -9.48
CA LYS A 115 -17.40 19.71 -9.32
C LYS A 115 -18.76 19.79 -9.98
N GLN A 116 -18.90 19.28 -11.21
CA GLN A 116 -20.17 19.28 -11.93
C GLN A 116 -21.23 18.46 -11.20
N GLU A 117 -20.86 17.28 -10.68
CA GLU A 117 -21.73 16.45 -9.86
C GLU A 117 -22.14 17.18 -8.57
N LEU A 118 -21.19 17.83 -7.87
CA LEU A 118 -21.49 18.59 -6.66
C LEU A 118 -22.44 19.76 -6.93
N THR A 119 -22.21 20.53 -8.00
CA THR A 119 -23.09 21.64 -8.38
C THR A 119 -24.49 21.16 -8.78
N SER A 120 -24.58 20.02 -9.47
CA SER A 120 -25.87 19.40 -9.81
C SER A 120 -26.62 18.98 -8.55
N ALA A 121 -25.92 18.39 -7.57
CA ALA A 121 -26.51 17.99 -6.29
C ALA A 121 -26.95 19.21 -5.45
N GLU A 122 -26.14 20.27 -5.37
CA GLU A 122 -26.50 21.51 -4.68
C GLU A 122 -27.77 22.16 -5.28
N THR A 123 -27.87 22.17 -6.61
CA THR A 123 -29.01 22.73 -7.33
C THR A 123 -30.28 21.90 -7.09
N TRP A 124 -30.18 20.57 -7.21
CA TRP A 124 -31.30 19.67 -6.93
C TRP A 124 -31.80 19.79 -5.48
N VAL A 125 -30.89 19.83 -4.50
CA VAL A 125 -31.28 20.00 -3.08
C VAL A 125 -31.96 21.34 -2.84
N LYS A 126 -31.53 22.41 -3.53
CA LYS A 126 -32.14 23.73 -3.44
C LYS A 126 -33.57 23.74 -4.00
N ASP A 127 -33.77 23.12 -5.16
CA ASP A 127 -35.06 23.08 -5.86
C ASP A 127 -36.07 22.16 -5.17
N ASN A 128 -35.58 21.08 -4.56
CA ASN A 128 -36.40 20.10 -3.82
C ASN A 128 -36.42 20.35 -2.31
N ARG A 129 -35.95 21.51 -1.83
CA ARG A 129 -35.78 21.80 -0.40
C ARG A 129 -37.04 21.59 0.43
N ASN A 130 -38.21 21.91 -0.12
CA ASN A 130 -39.49 21.80 0.57
C ASN A 130 -40.03 20.36 0.67
N GLN A 131 -39.40 19.41 -0.03
CA GLN A 131 -39.79 18.00 -0.04
C GLN A 131 -39.14 17.18 1.09
N PHE A 132 -38.23 17.80 1.86
CA PHE A 132 -37.47 17.13 2.92
C PHE A 132 -37.73 17.74 4.30
N PRO A 133 -37.70 16.93 5.36
CA PRO A 133 -37.71 17.44 6.73
C PRO A 133 -36.45 18.28 7.01
N LYS A 134 -36.59 19.34 7.82
CA LYS A 134 -35.47 20.27 8.14
C LYS A 134 -34.22 19.57 8.69
N SER A 135 -34.37 18.51 9.48
CA SER A 135 -33.26 17.72 10.02
C SER A 135 -32.41 17.06 8.93
N LEU A 136 -33.06 16.54 7.88
CA LEU A 136 -32.39 15.91 6.75
C LEU A 136 -31.65 16.93 5.88
N ILE A 137 -32.21 18.13 5.68
CA ILE A 137 -31.57 19.22 4.93
C ILE A 137 -30.24 19.65 5.58
N HIS A 138 -30.18 19.70 6.91
CA HIS A 138 -28.93 20.02 7.61
C HIS A 138 -27.87 18.93 7.40
N SER A 139 -28.26 17.65 7.50
CA SER A 139 -27.35 16.53 7.24
C SER A 139 -26.84 16.52 5.80
N ILE A 140 -27.72 16.78 4.82
CA ILE A 140 -27.33 16.93 3.41
C ILE A 140 -26.36 18.10 3.23
N GLY A 141 -26.62 19.23 3.89
CA GLY A 141 -25.72 20.39 3.89
C GLY A 141 -24.31 20.05 4.40
N ASP A 142 -24.21 19.31 5.51
CA ASP A 142 -22.92 18.87 6.07
C ASP A 142 -22.16 17.96 5.09
N VAL A 143 -22.86 17.08 4.38
CA VAL A 143 -22.26 16.20 3.37
C VAL A 143 -21.73 17.01 2.18
N LEU A 144 -22.50 17.97 1.67
CA LEU A 144 -22.08 18.85 0.58
C LEU A 144 -20.84 19.68 0.97
N ILE A 145 -20.80 20.20 2.19
CA ILE A 145 -19.64 20.95 2.73
C ILE A 145 -18.40 20.04 2.82
N LYS A 146 -18.55 18.80 3.29
CA LYS A 146 -17.45 17.83 3.35
C LYS A 146 -16.92 17.51 1.95
N ASN A 147 -17.81 17.31 0.97
CA ASN A 147 -17.42 17.05 -0.41
C ASN A 147 -16.71 18.26 -1.05
N LYS A 148 -17.21 19.48 -0.82
CA LYS A 148 -16.56 20.71 -1.28
C LYS A 148 -15.15 20.86 -0.72
N ARG A 149 -14.96 20.58 0.57
CA ARG A 149 -13.63 20.58 1.21
C ARG A 149 -12.71 19.50 0.63
N ALA A 150 -13.24 18.31 0.33
CA ALA A 150 -12.48 17.23 -0.28
C ALA A 150 -12.02 17.60 -1.70
N ILE A 151 -12.91 18.13 -2.54
CA ILE A 151 -12.58 18.62 -3.88
C ILE A 151 -11.53 19.73 -3.80
N HIS A 152 -11.69 20.69 -2.89
CA HIS A 152 -10.74 21.79 -2.73
C HIS A 152 -9.34 21.32 -2.32
N ARG A 153 -9.24 20.33 -1.41
CA ARG A 153 -7.95 19.72 -1.09
C ARG A 153 -7.29 19.14 -2.34
N LEU A 154 -8.03 18.38 -3.15
CA LEU A 154 -7.52 17.82 -4.39
C LEU A 154 -7.04 18.90 -5.38
N GLU A 155 -7.72 20.05 -5.45
CA GLU A 155 -7.26 21.19 -6.26
C GLU A 155 -5.93 21.76 -5.76
N LEU A 156 -5.78 21.93 -4.44
CA LEU A 156 -4.54 22.44 -3.84
C LEU A 156 -3.38 21.47 -4.11
N TYR A 157 -3.59 20.16 -3.94
CA TYR A 157 -2.56 19.16 -4.24
C TYR A 157 -2.13 19.16 -5.71
N VAL A 158 -3.06 19.32 -6.65
CA VAL A 158 -2.73 19.42 -8.09
C VAL A 158 -2.00 20.73 -8.43
N LYS A 159 -2.24 21.81 -7.67
CA LYS A 159 -1.59 23.12 -7.83
C LYS A 159 -0.22 23.21 -7.14
N ASP A 160 -0.05 22.61 -5.97
CA ASP A 160 1.17 22.71 -5.16
C ASP A 160 2.27 21.75 -5.65
N GLY A 161 1.92 20.68 -6.38
CA GLY A 161 2.87 19.83 -7.12
C GLY A 161 3.47 20.50 -8.38
N GLN A 162 3.56 21.84 -8.41
CA GLN A 162 4.13 22.65 -9.50
C GLN A 162 5.49 23.29 -9.16
N GLN A 163 6.12 22.92 -8.04
CA GLN A 163 7.48 23.34 -7.68
C GLN A 163 8.49 22.22 -7.86
#